data_AF-A0A7C7VTK2-F1
#
_entry.id   AF-A0A7C7VTK2-F1
#
_cell.length_a   1.000
_cell.length_b   1.000
_cell.length_c   1.000
_cell.angle_alpha   90.00
_cell.angle_beta   90.00
_cell.angle_gamma   90.00
#
_symmetry.space_group_name_H-M   'P 1'
#
loop_
_entity.id
_entity.type
_entity.pdbx_description
1 polymer ?
#
loop_
_entity_poly.entity_id
_entity_poly.type
_entity_poly.pdbx_seq_one_letter_code
_entity_poly.pdbx_strand_id
1 'polypeptide(L)'
;MEDKRDIEYWSWERCCSKIKSLKGRLGFKYSDKLRFLRLSLSLNDGSVEDELIAGRKLHPYVVKGIYCILCGYIVRDLDSSLYLGSLSYATFSWLMSFSTFFLAS
;
A
#
# COMPACT_ATOMS: atom_id res chain seq x y z
N MET A 1 -20.55 -33.08 2.99
CA MET A 1 -19.89 -32.25 4.01
C MET A 1 -18.97 -31.29 3.30
N GLU A 2 -19.30 -30.01 3.33
CA GLU A 2 -18.47 -28.96 2.72
C GLU A 2 -17.26 -28.71 3.64
N ASP A 3 -16.08 -29.09 3.17
CA ASP A 3 -14.81 -28.79 3.82
C ASP A 3 -14.55 -27.26 3.74
N LYS A 4 -15.19 -26.50 4.63
CA LYS A 4 -14.83 -25.12 4.92
C LYS A 4 -13.50 -25.12 5.66
N ARG A 5 -12.42 -25.39 4.92
CA ARG A 5 -11.13 -24.79 5.25
C ARG A 5 -11.34 -23.30 5.07
N ASP A 6 -11.68 -22.62 6.16
CA ASP A 6 -11.71 -21.16 6.23
C ASP A 6 -10.28 -20.69 5.93
N ILE A 7 -9.97 -20.55 4.64
CA ILE A 7 -8.71 -19.99 4.19
C ILE A 7 -8.72 -18.56 4.71
N GLU A 8 -7.98 -18.33 5.79
CA GLU A 8 -7.90 -17.04 6.43
C GLU A 8 -7.09 -16.11 5.51
N TYR A 9 -7.80 -15.47 4.57
CA TYR A 9 -7.19 -14.67 3.51
C TYR A 9 -6.36 -13.52 4.06
N TRP A 10 -6.79 -12.95 5.18
CA TRP A 10 -6.19 -11.78 5.82
C TRP A 10 -5.45 -12.15 7.10
N SER A 11 -4.57 -13.15 7.03
CA SER A 11 -3.66 -13.50 8.13
C SER A 11 -2.35 -12.71 8.03
N TRP A 12 -1.63 -12.59 9.14
CA TRP A 12 -0.34 -11.88 9.16
C TRP A 12 0.68 -12.54 8.25
N GLU A 13 0.74 -13.87 8.21
CA GLU A 13 1.68 -14.64 7.40
C GLU A 13 1.54 -14.30 5.91
N ARG A 14 0.30 -14.10 5.45
CA ARG A 14 0.00 -13.72 4.06
C ARG A 14 0.21 -12.25 3.77
N CYS A 15 -0.10 -11.38 4.74
CA CYS A 15 -0.10 -9.94 4.52
C CYS A 15 1.25 -9.28 4.83
N CYS A 16 2.10 -9.89 5.66
CA CYS A 16 3.30 -9.25 6.21
C CYS A 16 4.27 -8.75 5.13
N SER A 17 4.52 -9.54 4.09
CA SER A 17 5.44 -9.16 3.00
C SER A 17 4.95 -7.90 2.28
N LYS A 18 3.65 -7.86 1.96
CA LYS A 18 3.01 -6.69 1.33
C LYS A 18 3.04 -5.50 2.28
N ILE A 19 2.57 -5.66 3.52
CA ILE A 19 2.51 -4.58 4.50
C ILE A 19 3.92 -4.02 4.79
N LYS A 20 4.96 -4.84 4.84
CA LYS A 20 6.36 -4.39 5.00
C LYS A 20 6.84 -3.51 3.85
N SER A 21 6.35 -3.73 2.62
CA SER A 21 6.67 -2.87 1.47
C SER A 21 6.10 -1.46 1.56
N LEU A 22 5.12 -1.21 2.46
CA LEU A 22 4.61 0.14 2.73
C LEU A 22 5.64 1.02 3.44
N LYS A 23 6.67 0.44 4.06
CA LYS A 23 7.70 1.18 4.79
C LYS A 23 8.37 2.20 3.86
N GLY A 24 8.22 3.48 4.17
CA GLY A 24 8.80 4.58 3.37
C GLY A 24 8.02 4.93 2.10
N ARG A 25 6.80 4.41 1.91
CA ARG A 25 5.94 4.71 0.75
C ARG A 25 4.57 5.20 1.21
N LEU A 26 3.80 5.81 0.32
CA LEU A 26 2.38 6.15 0.54
C LEU A 26 2.09 6.93 1.85
N GLY A 27 2.98 7.86 2.21
CA GLY A 27 2.84 8.65 3.43
C GLY A 27 3.27 7.94 4.73
N PHE A 28 3.71 6.68 4.66
CA PHE A 28 4.32 6.00 5.79
C PHE A 28 5.81 6.34 5.91
N LYS A 29 6.23 6.68 7.13
CA LYS A 29 7.65 6.87 7.44
C LYS A 29 8.41 5.55 7.34
N TYR A 30 9.71 5.63 7.06
CA TYR A 30 10.59 4.48 7.12
C TYR A 30 10.83 4.09 8.60
N SER A 31 9.94 3.27 9.14
CA SER A 31 9.86 2.89 10.56
C SER A 31 9.40 1.44 10.68
N ASP A 32 9.72 0.78 11.78
CA ASP A 32 9.28 -0.59 12.08
C ASP A 32 7.83 -0.64 12.57
N LYS A 33 7.22 0.52 12.78
CA LYS A 33 5.78 0.69 12.99
C LYS A 33 5.18 1.56 11.88
N LEU A 34 4.06 1.10 11.32
CA LEU A 34 3.18 1.89 10.46
C LEU A 34 2.16 2.61 11.34
N ARG A 35 2.02 3.92 11.17
CA ARG A 35 1.04 4.73 11.92
C ARG A 35 0.03 5.33 10.96
N PHE A 36 -1.25 5.10 11.22
CA PHE A 36 -2.37 5.60 10.41
C PHE A 36 -3.63 5.65 11.27
N LEU A 37 -4.49 6.65 11.07
CA LEU A 37 -5.79 6.74 11.76
C LEU A 37 -5.71 6.58 13.30
N ARG A 38 -4.64 7.05 13.94
CA ARG A 38 -4.36 6.83 15.39
C ARG A 38 -4.28 5.35 15.78
N LEU A 39 -3.95 4.49 14.83
CA LEU A 39 -3.55 3.10 15.02
C LEU A 39 -2.07 2.98 14.71
N SER A 40 -1.39 2.12 15.46
CA SER A 40 -0.01 1.74 15.22
C SER A 40 0.05 0.24 14.93
N LEU A 41 0.59 -0.13 13.78
CA LEU A 41 0.81 -1.52 13.39
C LEU A 41 2.30 -1.83 13.44
N SER A 42 2.68 -2.86 14.18
CA SER A 42 4.05 -3.36 14.24
C SER A 42 4.37 -4.23 13.03
N LEU A 43 5.46 -3.92 12.33
CA LEU A 43 5.93 -4.71 11.18
C LEU A 43 6.66 -6.00 11.59
N ASN A 44 6.96 -6.18 12.88
CA ASN A 44 7.68 -7.35 13.37
C ASN A 44 6.72 -8.53 13.55
N ASP A 45 5.62 -8.29 14.26
CA ASP A 45 4.69 -9.29 14.78
C ASP A 45 3.25 -9.09 14.28
N GLY A 46 2.95 -7.97 13.61
CA GLY A 46 1.61 -7.66 13.11
C GLY A 46 0.66 -7.11 14.17
N SER A 47 1.09 -6.93 15.42
CA SER A 47 0.25 -6.34 16.46
C SER A 47 -0.26 -4.96 16.05
N VAL A 48 -1.53 -4.70 16.37
CA VAL A 48 -2.16 -3.40 16.15
C VAL A 48 -2.54 -2.82 17.50
N GLU A 49 -2.04 -1.62 17.76
CA GLU A 49 -2.29 -0.83 18.96
C GLU A 49 -3.18 0.36 18.61
N ASP A 50 -4.18 0.62 19.43
CA ASP A 50 -5.00 1.82 19.38
C ASP A 50 -4.32 2.93 20.20
N GLU A 51 -3.93 4.04 19.55
CA GLU A 51 -3.29 5.18 20.21
C GLU A 51 -4.29 6.07 20.95
N LEU A 52 -5.60 5.92 20.71
CA LEU A 52 -6.65 6.68 21.40
C LEU A 52 -6.95 6.10 22.78
N ILE A 53 -6.94 4.77 22.89
CA ILE A 53 -7.23 4.05 24.14
C ILE A 53 -6.06 3.12 24.41
N ALA A 54 -5.08 3.64 25.16
CA ALA A 54 -3.88 2.89 25.53
C ALA A 54 -4.26 1.56 26.20
N GLY A 55 -3.71 0.45 25.68
CA GLY A 55 -3.93 -0.90 26.20
C GLY A 55 -5.19 -1.61 25.68
N ARG A 56 -5.98 -0.97 24.80
CA ARG A 56 -7.12 -1.64 24.16
C ARG A 56 -6.63 -2.68 23.15
N LYS A 57 -6.96 -3.95 23.39
CA LYS A 57 -6.78 -5.00 22.39
C LYS A 57 -7.92 -4.95 21.39
N LEU A 58 -7.58 -4.84 20.10
CA LEU A 58 -8.56 -4.89 19.02
C LEU A 58 -9.07 -6.33 18.85
N HIS A 59 -10.35 -6.45 18.51
CA HIS A 59 -10.93 -7.75 18.18
C HIS A 59 -10.25 -8.32 16.92
N PRO A 60 -9.95 -9.63 16.85
CA PRO A 60 -9.20 -10.22 15.72
C PRO A 60 -9.82 -9.93 14.35
N TYR A 61 -11.14 -9.85 14.27
CA TYR A 61 -11.85 -9.49 13.03
C TYR A 61 -11.48 -8.09 12.52
N VAL A 62 -11.31 -7.12 13.43
CA VAL A 62 -10.91 -5.75 13.09
C VAL A 62 -9.48 -5.74 12.57
N VAL A 63 -8.58 -6.49 13.20
CA VAL A 63 -7.18 -6.63 12.76
C VAL A 63 -7.11 -7.18 11.34
N LYS A 64 -7.91 -8.21 11.03
CA LYS A 64 -8.04 -8.75 9.65
C LYS A 64 -8.54 -7.71 8.66
N GLY A 65 -9.54 -6.91 9.06
CA GLY A 65 -10.03 -5.79 8.26
C GLY A 65 -8.94 -4.76 7.96
N ILE A 66 -8.11 -4.44 8.95
CA ILE A 66 -6.95 -3.55 8.79
C ILE A 66 -5.96 -4.13 7.78
N TYR A 67 -5.60 -5.41 7.90
CA TYR A 67 -4.69 -6.04 6.94
C TYR A 67 -5.25 -6.03 5.51
N CYS A 68 -6.55 -6.28 5.35
CA CYS A 68 -7.24 -6.20 4.06
C CYS A 68 -7.09 -4.80 3.43
N ILE A 69 -7.40 -3.75 4.21
CA ILE A 69 -7.29 -2.36 3.75
C ILE A 69 -5.86 -2.02 3.37
N LEU A 70 -4.88 -2.35 4.21
CA LEU A 70 -3.46 -2.07 3.93
C LEU A 70 -2.96 -2.82 2.69
N CYS A 71 -3.36 -4.08 2.53
CA CYS A 71 -3.03 -4.85 1.32
C CYS A 71 -3.65 -4.23 0.06
N GLY A 72 -4.92 -3.80 0.13
CA GLY A 72 -5.59 -3.13 -0.98
C GLY A 72 -4.99 -1.76 -1.31
N TYR A 73 -4.47 -1.06 -0.30
CA TYR A 73 -3.83 0.24 -0.48
C TYR A 73 -2.57 0.16 -1.35
N ILE A 74 -1.79 -0.92 -1.20
CA ILE A 74 -0.59 -1.18 -2.01
C ILE A 74 -0.93 -1.45 -3.47
N VAL A 75 -2.01 -2.21 -3.73
CA VAL A 75 -2.41 -2.58 -5.10
C VAL A 75 -2.72 -1.33 -5.93
N ARG A 76 -3.32 -0.30 -5.33
CA ARG A 76 -3.63 0.96 -6.01
C ARG A 76 -2.39 1.79 -6.34
N ASP A 77 -1.34 1.69 -5.55
CA ASP A 77 -0.06 2.36 -5.81
C ASP A 77 0.69 1.73 -6.98
N LEU A 78 0.73 0.39 -7.03
CA LEU A 78 1.32 -0.36 -8.15
C LEU A 78 0.66 0.01 -9.48
N ASP A 79 -0.67 0.10 -9.50
CA ASP A 79 -1.43 0.49 -10.69
C ASP A 79 -1.14 1.96 -11.07
N SER A 80 -1.13 2.87 -10.10
CA SER A 80 -0.79 4.29 -10.33
C SER A 80 0.64 4.51 -10.85
N SER A 81 1.60 3.71 -10.40
CA SER A 81 2.99 3.79 -10.87
C SER A 81 3.16 3.42 -12.35
N LEU A 82 2.31 2.52 -12.87
CA LEU A 82 2.27 2.17 -14.28
C LEU A 82 1.73 3.31 -15.15
N TYR A 83 0.78 4.10 -14.65
CA TYR A 83 0.24 5.28 -15.36
C TYR A 83 1.21 6.47 -15.38
N LEU A 84 1.99 6.69 -14.32
CA LEU A 84 3.03 7.73 -14.34
C LEU A 84 4.18 7.38 -15.31
N GLY A 85 4.47 6.09 -15.47
CA GLY A 85 5.41 5.61 -16.49
C GLY A 85 4.95 5.91 -17.92
N SER A 86 3.65 5.79 -18.23
CA SER A 86 3.13 6.04 -19.58
C SER A 86 2.98 7.53 -19.93
N LEU A 87 2.73 8.40 -18.93
CA LEU A 87 2.70 9.86 -19.13
C LEU A 87 4.08 10.47 -19.46
N SER A 88 5.18 9.84 -19.02
CA SER A 88 6.54 10.26 -19.40
C SER A 88 6.81 10.08 -20.90
N TYR A 89 6.28 9.03 -21.53
CA TYR A 89 6.50 8.80 -22.98
C TYR A 89 5.61 9.69 -23.85
N ALA A 90 4.38 9.97 -23.40
CA ALA A 90 3.44 10.81 -24.14
C ALA A 90 3.88 12.29 -24.20
N THR A 91 4.50 12.81 -23.14
CA THR A 91 5.01 14.19 -23.10
C THR A 91 6.29 14.37 -23.92
N PHE A 92 7.18 13.37 -23.96
CA PHE A 92 8.39 13.41 -24.79
C PHE A 92 8.10 13.29 -26.29
N SER A 93 7.10 12.50 -26.70
CA SER A 93 6.73 12.33 -28.11
C SER A 93 6.16 13.62 -28.74
N TRP A 94 5.40 14.41 -27.98
CA TRP A 94 4.84 15.67 -28.45
C TRP A 94 5.89 16.79 -28.54
N LEU A 95 6.84 16.87 -27.58
CA LEU A 95 7.94 17.85 -27.60
C LEU A 95 8.95 17.60 -28.73
N MET A 96 9.25 16.34 -29.04
CA MET A 96 10.14 15.99 -30.15
C MET A 96 9.50 16.22 -31.53
N SER A 97 8.17 16.25 -31.63
CA SER A 97 7.46 16.56 -32.88
C SER A 97 7.32 18.08 -33.13
N PHE A 98 7.39 18.92 -32.10
CA PHE A 98 7.34 20.38 -32.24
C PHE A 98 8.71 21.00 -32.57
N SER A 99 9.80 20.34 -32.18
CA SER A 99 11.16 20.87 -32.39
C SER A 99 11.66 20.73 -33.83
N THR A 100 11.08 19.86 -34.63
CA THR A 100 11.43 19.69 -36.07
C THR A 100 10.78 20.73 -36.98
N PHE A 101 9.79 21.50 -36.52
CA PHE A 101 9.15 22.54 -37.33
C PHE A 101 9.85 23.90 -37.31
N PHE A 102 10.74 24.17 -36.33
CA PHE A 102 11.37 25.48 -36.16
C PHE A 102 12.79 25.61 -36.74
N LEU A 103 13.32 24.55 -37.38
CA LEU A 103 14.64 24.55 -38.01
C LEU A 103 14.61 24.52 -39.56
N ALA A 104 13.46 24.85 -40.16
CA ALA A 104 13.27 24.87 -41.61
C ALA A 104 12.62 26.18 -42.13
N SER A 105 12.90 27.32 -41.48
CA SER A 105 12.60 28.66 -42.01
C SER A 105 13.81 29.56 -41.97
#